data_AF-A0A2V8YYN0-F1
#
_entry.id   AF-A0A2V8YYN0-F1
#
_cell.length_a   1.000
_cell.length_b   1.000
_cell.length_c   1.000
_cell.angle_alpha   90.00
_cell.angle_beta   90.00
_cell.angle_gamma   90.00
#
_symmetry.space_group_name_H-M   'P 1'
#
loop_
_entity.id
_entity.type
_entity.pdbx_description
1 polymer ?
#
loop_
_entity_poly.entity_id
_entity_poly.type
_entity_poly.pdbx_seq_one_letter_code
_entity_poly.pdbx_strand_id
1 'polypeptide(L)'
;MSRKIASSLVVSGLMCLATYAALFIAPDERTMHDAQRIFYFHVPSWVAMFVAFFLSVFGNIAYLTIRSQRSDWLGVAGAEVGVVCCTIGLITDPLWGKRAWGIWWTWDRTARYASTRVDTRRYAFLLTHHLSGIHLVSFAPCEGYQVPALKLC
;
A
#
# COMPACT_ATOMS: atom_id res chain seq x y z
N MET A 1 -16.27 -30.66 -21.18
CA MET A 1 -15.30 -29.69 -20.59
C MET A 1 -15.45 -29.75 -19.07
N SER A 2 -14.37 -30.01 -18.32
CA SER A 2 -14.49 -30.31 -16.88
C SER A 2 -14.90 -29.06 -16.09
N ARG A 3 -15.85 -29.19 -15.16
CA ARG A 3 -16.38 -28.07 -14.33
C ARG A 3 -15.26 -27.26 -13.66
N LYS A 4 -14.13 -27.91 -13.33
CA LYS A 4 -12.94 -27.27 -12.72
C LYS A 4 -12.20 -26.32 -13.65
N ILE A 5 -12.08 -26.69 -14.93
CA ILE A 5 -11.46 -25.81 -15.95
C ILE A 5 -12.38 -24.60 -16.19
N ALA A 6 -13.69 -24.84 -16.29
CA ALA A 6 -14.66 -23.76 -16.43
C ALA A 6 -14.61 -22.78 -15.24
N SER A 7 -14.59 -23.27 -14.00
CA SER A 7 -14.48 -22.39 -12.82
C SER A 7 -13.16 -21.61 -12.79
N SER A 8 -12.04 -22.24 -13.17
CA SER A 8 -10.75 -21.55 -13.21
C SER A 8 -10.74 -20.43 -14.24
N LEU A 9 -11.27 -20.68 -15.45
CA LEU A 9 -11.35 -19.67 -16.50
C LEU A 9 -12.25 -18.49 -16.10
N VAL A 10 -13.37 -18.77 -15.43
CA VAL A 10 -14.26 -17.72 -14.93
C VAL A 10 -13.56 -16.86 -13.88
N VAL A 11 -12.89 -17.48 -12.90
CA VAL A 11 -12.16 -16.73 -11.85
C VAL A 11 -11.05 -15.87 -12.46
N SER A 12 -10.24 -16.44 -13.36
CA SER A 12 -9.18 -15.68 -14.04
C SER A 12 -9.74 -14.53 -14.87
N GLY A 13 -10.84 -14.75 -15.60
CA GLY A 13 -11.52 -13.70 -16.38
C GLY A 13 -12.03 -12.56 -15.50
N LEU A 14 -12.64 -12.88 -14.36
CA LEU A 14 -13.11 -11.88 -13.38
C LEU A 14 -11.95 -11.08 -12.77
N MET A 15 -10.82 -11.72 -12.46
CA MET A 15 -9.63 -11.03 -11.94
C MET A 15 -9.03 -10.06 -12.97
N CYS A 16 -8.96 -10.45 -14.25
CA CYS A 16 -8.51 -9.57 -15.32
C CYS A 16 -9.46 -8.36 -15.49
N LEU A 17 -10.77 -8.59 -15.45
CA LEU A 17 -11.77 -7.53 -15.57
C LEU A 17 -11.69 -6.56 -14.39
N ALA A 18 -11.57 -7.06 -13.16
CA ALA A 18 -11.42 -6.24 -11.96
C ALA A 18 -10.15 -5.38 -12.01
N THR A 19 -9.03 -5.96 -12.48
CA THR A 19 -7.75 -5.25 -12.66
C THR A 19 -7.90 -4.13 -13.70
N TYR A 20 -8.55 -4.42 -14.82
CA TYR A 20 -8.82 -3.42 -15.86
C TYR A 20 -9.70 -2.27 -15.33
N ALA A 21 -10.76 -2.60 -14.61
CA ALA A 21 -11.64 -1.60 -14.01
C ALA A 21 -10.90 -0.72 -12.99
N ALA A 22 -10.08 -1.31 -12.13
CA ALA A 22 -9.30 -0.58 -11.13
C ALA A 22 -8.28 0.39 -11.75
N LEU A 23 -7.69 0.03 -12.90
CA LEU A 23 -6.67 0.84 -13.55
C LEU A 23 -7.23 1.89 -14.50
N PHE A 24 -8.35 1.63 -15.20
CA PHE A 24 -8.82 2.48 -16.30
C PHE A 24 -10.21 3.07 -16.10
N ILE A 25 -11.08 2.42 -15.31
CA ILE A 25 -12.47 2.87 -15.10
C ILE A 25 -12.59 3.71 -13.83
N ALA A 26 -11.75 3.44 -12.83
CA ALA A 26 -11.78 4.14 -11.55
C ALA A 26 -11.61 5.67 -11.75
N PRO A 27 -12.51 6.49 -11.19
CA PRO A 27 -12.41 7.95 -11.29
C PRO A 27 -11.25 8.47 -10.46
N ASP A 28 -10.68 9.60 -10.86
CA ASP A 28 -9.53 10.19 -10.18
C ASP A 28 -9.94 10.92 -8.89
N GLU A 29 -9.18 10.67 -7.83
CA GLU A 29 -9.33 11.34 -6.55
C GLU A 29 -8.83 12.79 -6.61
N ARG A 30 -9.51 13.71 -5.92
CA ARG A 30 -9.23 15.16 -6.03
C ARG A 30 -7.86 15.60 -5.52
N THR A 31 -7.26 14.86 -4.60
CA THR A 31 -6.01 15.24 -3.90
C THR A 31 -4.80 14.42 -4.34
N MET A 32 -5.00 13.14 -4.64
CA MET A 32 -3.92 12.21 -4.98
C MET A 32 -3.89 11.84 -6.48
N HIS A 33 -4.90 12.23 -7.25
CA HIS A 33 -5.05 11.92 -8.67
C HIS A 33 -4.80 10.43 -8.94
N ASP A 34 -4.00 10.09 -9.96
CA ASP A 34 -3.67 8.72 -10.38
C ASP A 34 -3.05 7.86 -9.27
N ALA A 35 -2.41 8.45 -8.26
CA ALA A 35 -1.75 7.68 -7.20
C ALA A 35 -2.76 6.89 -6.34
N GLN A 36 -4.02 7.34 -6.29
CA GLN A 36 -5.09 6.62 -5.59
C GLN A 36 -5.40 5.27 -6.26
N ARG A 37 -5.12 5.10 -7.56
CA ARG A 37 -5.34 3.82 -8.26
C ARG A 37 -4.46 2.68 -7.71
N ILE A 38 -3.28 3.00 -7.15
CA ILE A 38 -2.41 2.03 -6.47
C ILE A 38 -3.11 1.40 -5.26
N PHE A 39 -4.00 2.16 -4.60
CA PHE A 39 -4.67 1.74 -3.38
C PHE A 39 -5.60 0.52 -3.60
N TYR A 40 -6.18 0.39 -4.80
CA TYR A 40 -7.02 -0.75 -5.18
C TYR A 40 -6.26 -2.08 -5.24
N PHE A 41 -4.94 -2.05 -5.38
CA PHE A 41 -4.11 -3.26 -5.30
C PHE A 41 -3.48 -3.40 -3.92
N HIS A 42 -3.06 -2.28 -3.34
CA HIS A 42 -2.37 -2.23 -2.06
C HIS A 42 -3.19 -2.84 -0.92
N VAL A 43 -4.38 -2.29 -0.64
CA VAL A 43 -5.20 -2.72 0.50
C VAL A 43 -5.70 -4.16 0.35
N PRO A 44 -6.26 -4.56 -0.81
CA PRO A 44 -6.71 -5.94 -0.97
C PRO A 44 -5.58 -6.96 -0.88
N SER A 45 -4.35 -6.62 -1.30
CA SER A 45 -3.19 -7.51 -1.17
C SER A 45 -2.86 -7.82 0.29
N TRP A 46 -2.89 -6.82 1.17
CA TRP A 46 -2.70 -7.04 2.61
C TRP A 46 -3.81 -7.89 3.21
N VAL A 47 -5.07 -7.59 2.89
CA VAL A 47 -6.22 -8.37 3.39
C VAL A 47 -6.14 -9.83 2.90
N ALA A 48 -5.85 -10.03 1.62
CA ALA A 48 -5.69 -11.35 1.03
C ALA A 48 -4.53 -12.13 1.66
N MET A 49 -3.41 -11.47 1.94
CA MET A 49 -2.27 -12.06 2.66
C MET A 49 -2.69 -12.56 4.04
N PHE A 50 -3.37 -11.73 4.84
CA PHE A 50 -3.80 -12.13 6.18
C PHE A 50 -4.75 -13.34 6.15
N VAL A 51 -5.72 -13.32 5.24
CA VAL A 51 -6.66 -14.44 5.07
C VAL A 51 -5.94 -15.71 4.60
N ALA A 52 -5.00 -15.60 3.65
CA ALA A 52 -4.26 -16.73 3.11
C ALA A 52 -3.35 -17.37 4.16
N PHE A 53 -2.62 -16.57 4.95
CA PHE A 53 -1.82 -17.10 6.06
C PHE A 53 -2.67 -17.67 7.19
N PHE A 54 -3.82 -17.06 7.49
CA PHE A 54 -4.78 -17.64 8.42
C PHE A 54 -5.21 -19.03 7.95
N LEU A 55 -5.67 -19.16 6.70
CA LEU A 55 -6.03 -20.45 6.11
C LEU A 55 -4.88 -21.46 6.13
N SER A 56 -3.64 -21.00 5.89
CA SER A 56 -2.45 -21.86 5.95
C SER A 56 -2.22 -22.43 7.35
N VAL A 57 -2.30 -21.59 8.39
CA VAL A 57 -2.17 -22.01 9.79
C VAL A 57 -3.26 -23.00 10.17
N PHE A 58 -4.53 -22.70 9.87
CA PHE A 58 -5.64 -23.61 10.18
C PHE A 58 -5.57 -24.92 9.40
N GLY A 59 -5.14 -24.87 8.13
CA GLY A 59 -4.91 -26.06 7.30
C GLY A 59 -3.85 -26.97 7.92
N ASN A 60 -2.73 -26.40 8.35
CA ASN A 60 -1.63 -27.14 8.99
C ASN A 60 -2.02 -27.71 10.37
N ILE A 61 -2.77 -26.95 11.19
CA ILE A 61 -3.30 -27.46 12.46
C ILE A 61 -4.26 -28.63 12.21
N ALA A 62 -5.17 -28.49 11.23
CA ALA A 62 -6.10 -29.55 10.84
C ALA A 62 -5.37 -30.78 10.27
N TYR A 63 -4.24 -30.58 9.59
CA TYR A 63 -3.39 -31.68 9.14
C TYR A 63 -2.80 -32.45 10.32
N LEU A 64 -2.30 -31.76 11.36
CA LEU A 64 -1.73 -32.44 12.52
C LEU A 64 -2.77 -33.26 13.30
N THR A 65 -4.02 -32.81 13.35
CA THR A 65 -5.11 -33.49 14.07
C THR A 65 -5.75 -34.63 13.27
N ILE A 66 -6.05 -34.42 11.98
CA ILE A 66 -6.83 -35.34 11.15
C ILE A 66 -5.93 -36.15 10.19
N ARG A 67 -4.69 -35.71 9.96
CA ARG A 67 -3.70 -36.33 9.03
C ARG A 67 -4.23 -36.49 7.60
N SER A 68 -5.08 -35.57 7.16
CA SER A 68 -5.68 -35.58 5.83
C SER A 68 -4.84 -34.82 4.80
N GLN A 69 -4.54 -35.43 3.65
CA GLN A 69 -3.83 -34.76 2.54
C GLN A 69 -4.51 -33.48 2.06
N ARG A 70 -5.84 -33.36 2.18
CA ARG A 70 -6.56 -32.14 1.78
C ARG A 70 -6.20 -30.95 2.66
N SER A 71 -5.97 -31.19 3.95
CA SER A 71 -5.58 -30.15 4.91
C SER A 71 -4.15 -29.68 4.66
N ASP A 72 -3.26 -30.60 4.28
CA ASP A 72 -1.89 -30.30 3.87
C ASP A 72 -1.86 -29.43 2.61
N TRP A 73 -2.62 -29.80 1.57
CA TRP A 73 -2.73 -29.00 0.35
C TRP A 73 -3.29 -27.61 0.60
N LEU A 74 -4.26 -27.47 1.52
CA LEU A 74 -4.77 -26.17 1.93
C LEU A 74 -3.70 -25.33 2.64
N GLY A 75 -2.90 -25.97 3.50
CA GLY A 75 -1.76 -25.36 4.19
C GLY A 75 -0.75 -24.77 3.21
N VAL A 76 -0.33 -25.57 2.24
CA VAL A 76 0.65 -25.18 1.20
C VAL A 76 0.07 -24.09 0.29
N ALA A 77 -1.13 -24.28 -0.24
CA ALA A 77 -1.76 -23.30 -1.15
C ALA A 77 -1.97 -21.94 -0.45
N GLY A 78 -2.37 -21.94 0.82
CA GLY A 78 -2.49 -20.70 1.61
C GLY A 78 -1.15 -19.99 1.81
N ALA A 79 -0.08 -20.75 2.03
CA ALA A 79 1.26 -20.16 2.18
C ALA A 79 1.77 -19.54 0.87
N GLU A 80 1.62 -20.23 -0.25
CA GLU A 80 2.02 -19.73 -1.57
C GLU A 80 1.29 -18.44 -1.94
N VAL A 81 -0.05 -18.44 -1.84
CA VAL A 81 -0.87 -17.26 -2.12
C VAL A 81 -0.53 -16.12 -1.15
N GLY A 82 -0.34 -16.42 0.13
CA GLY A 82 0.04 -15.45 1.15
C GLY A 82 1.36 -14.74 0.83
N VAL A 83 2.38 -15.49 0.39
CA VAL A 83 3.70 -14.92 0.02
C VAL A 83 3.58 -14.02 -1.22
N VAL A 84 2.80 -14.42 -2.23
CA VAL A 84 2.57 -13.60 -3.43
C VAL A 84 1.89 -12.29 -3.05
N CYS A 85 0.79 -12.34 -2.29
CA CYS A 85 0.07 -11.15 -1.84
C CYS A 85 0.92 -10.26 -0.92
N CYS A 86 1.72 -10.85 -0.04
CA CYS A 86 2.69 -10.12 0.80
C CYS A 86 3.71 -9.37 -0.06
N THR A 87 4.25 -10.01 -1.09
CA THR A 87 5.23 -9.40 -1.99
C THR A 87 4.62 -8.21 -2.73
N ILE A 88 3.39 -8.33 -3.23
CA ILE A 88 2.67 -7.21 -3.87
C ILE A 88 2.43 -6.09 -2.86
N GLY A 89 2.00 -6.40 -1.64
CA GLY A 89 1.84 -5.44 -0.54
C GLY A 89 3.13 -4.67 -0.28
N LEU A 90 4.25 -5.37 -0.08
CA LEU A 90 5.56 -4.79 0.21
C LEU A 90 6.10 -3.90 -0.92
N ILE A 91 5.78 -4.20 -2.19
CA ILE A 91 6.18 -3.35 -3.33
C ILE A 91 5.29 -2.11 -3.41
N THR A 92 3.98 -2.26 -3.22
CA THR A 92 3.00 -1.17 -3.36
C THR A 92 3.02 -0.21 -2.19
N ASP A 93 3.42 -0.66 -1.00
CA ASP A 93 3.51 0.13 0.23
C ASP A 93 4.42 1.37 0.10
N PRO A 94 5.71 1.24 -0.25
CA PRO A 94 6.58 2.40 -0.41
C PRO A 94 6.15 3.31 -1.59
N LEU A 95 5.57 2.74 -2.66
CA LEU A 95 5.07 3.50 -3.81
C LEU A 95 3.91 4.43 -3.43
N TRP A 96 2.94 3.90 -2.69
CA TRP A 96 1.82 4.68 -2.18
C TRP A 96 2.27 5.65 -1.08
N GLY A 97 3.10 5.20 -0.13
CA GLY A 97 3.61 6.01 0.97
C GLY A 97 4.38 7.25 0.51
N LYS A 98 5.19 7.15 -0.56
CA LYS A 98 5.88 8.32 -1.13
C LYS A 98 4.90 9.36 -1.66
N ARG A 99 3.82 8.95 -2.30
CA ARG A 99 2.81 9.87 -2.86
C ARG A 99 1.91 10.45 -1.78
N ALA A 100 1.56 9.67 -0.77
CA ALA A 100 0.70 10.10 0.33
C ALA A 100 1.42 10.99 1.35
N TRP A 101 2.65 10.63 1.74
CA TRP A 101 3.40 11.27 2.83
C TRP A 101 4.65 12.04 2.36
N GLY A 102 5.00 11.98 1.09
CA GLY A 102 6.18 12.64 0.53
C GLY A 102 7.52 11.96 0.88
N ILE A 103 7.49 10.88 1.66
CA ILE A 103 8.66 10.12 2.10
C ILE A 103 8.50 8.64 1.77
N TRP A 104 9.60 8.00 1.40
CA TRP A 104 9.63 6.54 1.26
C TRP A 104 9.63 5.86 2.63
N TRP A 105 9.41 4.55 2.64
CA TRP A 105 9.66 3.75 3.84
C TRP A 105 11.13 3.89 4.27
N THR A 106 11.35 4.59 5.39
CA THR A 106 12.68 4.74 5.99
C THR A 106 12.84 3.85 7.22
N TRP A 107 13.91 3.07 7.24
CA TRP A 107 14.31 2.27 8.41
C TRP A 107 15.16 3.05 9.41
N ASP A 108 15.74 4.18 8.99
CA ASP A 108 16.53 5.04 9.86
C ASP A 108 15.64 5.83 10.84
N ARG A 109 15.97 5.75 12.14
CA ARG A 109 15.33 6.55 13.20
C ARG A 109 15.47 8.05 12.95
N THR A 110 16.60 8.49 12.39
CA THR A 110 16.87 9.92 12.15
C THR A 110 15.92 10.51 11.12
N ALA A 111 15.63 9.76 10.05
CA ALA A 111 14.66 10.14 9.02
C ALA A 111 13.21 10.16 9.56
N ARG A 112 12.85 9.24 10.46
CA ARG A 112 11.54 9.24 11.15
C ARG A 112 11.35 10.43 12.11
N TYR A 113 12.42 10.87 12.78
CA TYR A 113 12.38 12.10 13.59
C TYR A 113 12.37 13.37 12.73
N ALA A 114 12.96 13.34 11.53
CA ALA A 114 12.93 14.46 10.60
C ALA A 114 11.52 14.71 10.04
N SER A 115 10.76 13.66 9.68
CA SER A 115 9.38 13.81 9.18
C SER A 115 8.45 14.44 10.22
N THR A 116 8.52 13.98 11.48
CA THR A 116 7.78 14.59 12.60
C THR A 116 8.16 16.04 12.84
N ARG A 117 9.44 16.42 12.71
CA ARG A 117 9.87 17.82 12.84
C ARG A 117 9.38 18.71 11.70
N VAL A 118 9.36 18.23 10.47
CA VAL A 118 8.85 18.99 9.32
C VAL A 118 7.35 19.24 9.43
N ASP A 119 6.58 18.23 9.82
CA ASP A 119 5.14 18.39 10.06
C ASP A 119 4.87 19.34 11.23
N THR A 120 5.59 19.21 12.34
CA THR A 120 5.44 20.15 13.48
C THR A 120 5.76 21.60 13.08
N ARG A 121 6.79 21.82 12.24
CA ARG A 121 7.14 23.17 11.74
C ARG A 121 6.12 23.73 10.77
N ARG A 122 5.52 22.91 9.90
CA ARG A 122 4.42 23.32 9.00
C ARG A 122 3.15 23.65 9.77
N TYR A 123 2.78 22.84 10.76
CA TYR A 123 1.66 23.12 11.65
C TYR A 123 1.90 24.37 12.49
N ALA A 124 3.11 24.57 13.03
CA ALA A 124 3.48 25.79 13.75
C ALA A 124 3.42 27.02 12.85
N PHE A 125 3.92 26.93 11.61
CA PHE A 125 3.86 28.02 10.61
C PHE A 125 2.42 28.39 10.24
N LEU A 126 1.55 27.40 10.01
CA LEU A 126 0.12 27.63 9.74
C LEU A 126 -0.59 28.21 10.96
N LEU A 127 -0.26 27.77 12.17
CA LEU A 127 -0.81 28.30 13.41
C LEU A 127 -0.36 29.76 13.63
N THR A 128 0.91 30.09 13.36
CA THR A 128 1.40 31.47 13.44
C THR A 128 0.83 32.34 12.32
N HIS A 129 0.67 31.84 11.10
CA HIS A 129 0.09 32.61 9.99
C HIS A 129 -1.41 32.85 10.14
N HIS A 130 -2.14 31.94 10.81
CA HIS A 130 -3.55 32.17 11.12
C HIS A 130 -3.73 33.17 12.29
N LEU A 131 -2.72 33.33 13.14
CA LEU A 131 -2.75 34.20 14.34
C LEU A 131 -2.02 35.54 14.16
N SER A 132 -1.17 35.70 13.14
CA SER A 132 -0.40 36.92 12.92
C SER A 132 -0.37 37.28 11.44
N GLY A 133 -1.15 38.31 11.09
CA GLY A 133 -0.88 39.10 9.91
C GLY A 133 0.46 39.81 10.10
N ILE A 134 1.42 39.48 9.22
CA ILE A 134 2.60 40.28 8.84
C ILE A 134 3.87 40.21 9.74
N HIS A 135 5.01 40.09 9.04
CA HIS A 135 6.42 40.43 9.35
C HIS A 135 7.40 39.33 9.85
N LEU A 136 8.13 38.79 8.84
CA LEU A 136 9.59 38.58 8.76
C LEU A 136 10.35 37.99 9.94
N VAL A 137 10.83 36.74 9.80
CA VAL A 137 12.26 36.39 9.97
C VAL A 137 12.59 35.21 9.04
N SER A 138 13.51 35.47 8.11
CA SER A 138 14.14 34.46 7.26
C SER A 138 14.94 33.48 8.12
N PHE A 139 14.68 32.18 7.96
CA PHE A 139 15.60 31.12 8.38
C PHE A 139 15.82 30.21 7.16
N ALA A 140 16.98 30.35 6.54
CA ALA A 140 17.48 29.39 5.55
C ALA A 140 17.85 28.06 6.23
N PRO A 141 17.49 26.91 5.63
CA PRO A 141 18.32 25.73 5.85
C PRO A 141 18.52 24.86 4.58
N CYS A 142 19.77 24.42 4.44
CA CYS A 142 20.27 23.23 3.75
C CYS A 142 19.92 23.06 2.26
N GLU A 143 20.79 23.63 1.44
CA GLU A 143 21.29 23.06 0.18
C GLU A 143 21.32 21.52 0.22
N GLY A 144 20.59 20.85 -0.67
CA GLY A 144 20.82 19.42 -0.93
C GLY A 144 19.61 18.52 -1.17
N TYR A 145 18.37 18.93 -0.90
CA TYR A 145 17.19 18.14 -1.30
C TYR A 145 16.40 18.88 -2.37
N GLN A 146 16.77 18.64 -3.63
CA GLN A 146 16.02 19.06 -4.81
C GLN A 146 14.65 18.36 -4.80
N VAL A 147 13.68 18.96 -4.13
CA VAL A 147 12.28 18.82 -4.51
C VAL A 147 12.13 19.53 -5.85
N PRO A 148 11.77 18.85 -6.95
CA PRO A 148 11.41 19.56 -8.16
C PRO A 148 10.12 20.31 -7.86
N ALA A 149 10.28 21.59 -7.55
CA ALA A 149 9.20 22.55 -7.47
C ALA A 149 8.49 22.54 -8.82
N LEU A 150 7.22 22.14 -8.78
CA LEU A 150 6.11 22.80 -9.46
C LEU A 150 6.56 24.15 -10.08
N LYS A 151 6.97 24.12 -11.34
CA LYS A 151 6.86 25.30 -12.20
C LYS A 151 5.39 25.37 -12.60
N LEU A 152 4.59 26.05 -11.78
CA LEU A 152 3.39 26.69 -12.31
C LEU A 152 3.85 27.93 -13.09
N CYS A 153 3.43 28.00 -14.35
CA CYS A 153 3.00 29.27 -14.91
C CYS A 153 1.55 29.50 -14.45
#